data_AF-M1Q196-F1
#
_entry.id   AF-M1Q196-F1
#
_cell.length_a   1.000
_cell.length_b   1.000
_cell.length_c   1.000
_cell.angle_alpha   90.00
_cell.angle_beta   90.00
_cell.angle_gamma   90.00
#
_symmetry.space_group_name_H-M   'P 1'
#
loop_
_entity.id
_entity.type
_entity.pdbx_description
1 polymer ?
#
loop_
_entity_poly.entity_id
_entity_poly.type
_entity_poly.pdbx_seq_one_letter_code
_entity_poly.pdbx_strand_id
1 'polypeptide(L)'
;MQSYGPEARGGAARSEVVISDEEIGYCGLYQADYMMVMSQEAYEKYTSDIAEDAVLVLDPGLIKDTRHDYVGIPATEIAEEVGAKIVANIVMLGAFNEIGDLVPDEALEESVESSVPSRFKEMNLKALKRGKEEAEEVI
;
A
#
# COMPACT_ATOMS: atom_id res chain seq x y z
N MET A 1 7.74 11.22 4.53
CA MET A 1 7.23 12.52 5.04
C MET A 1 5.72 12.52 4.91
N GLN A 2 4.94 12.64 5.99
CA GLN A 2 3.48 12.74 5.86
C GLN A 2 3.09 14.19 5.55
N SER A 3 2.72 14.45 4.30
CA SER A 3 2.24 15.77 3.88
C SER A 3 0.73 15.82 4.05
N TYR A 4 0.26 16.36 5.18
CA TYR A 4 -1.14 16.77 5.33
C TYR A 4 -1.22 18.25 4.95
N GLY A 5 -1.72 18.55 3.75
CA GLY A 5 -2.13 19.90 3.40
C GLY A 5 -3.52 20.23 4.00
N PRO A 6 -4.23 21.25 3.50
CA PRO A 6 -5.62 21.52 3.90
C PRO A 6 -6.59 20.34 3.67
N GLU A 7 -6.14 19.24 3.04
CA GLU A 7 -6.85 17.95 2.88
C GLU A 7 -7.13 17.20 4.19
N ALA A 8 -6.69 17.70 5.36
CA ALA A 8 -7.09 17.15 6.66
C ALA A 8 -8.63 17.15 6.90
N ARG A 9 -9.42 17.75 6.00
CA ARG A 9 -10.89 17.75 5.99
C ARG A 9 -11.53 16.92 4.85
N GLY A 10 -10.74 16.09 4.16
CA GLY A 10 -11.18 15.24 3.07
C GLY A 10 -10.44 15.55 1.76
N GLY A 11 -9.92 14.51 1.12
CA GLY A 11 -9.19 14.56 -0.15
C GLY A 11 -8.11 13.47 -0.23
N ALA A 12 -7.44 13.39 -1.37
CA ALA A 12 -6.33 12.46 -1.57
C ALA A 12 -5.15 12.76 -0.60
N ALA A 13 -4.79 11.75 0.19
CA ALA A 13 -3.63 11.75 1.08
C ALA A 13 -2.55 10.82 0.53
N ARG A 14 -1.28 11.13 0.82
CA ARG A 14 -0.13 10.28 0.46
C ARG A 14 0.88 10.19 1.60
N SER A 15 1.59 9.08 1.66
CA SER A 15 2.77 8.90 2.49
C SER A 15 3.90 8.37 1.62
N GLU A 16 5.13 8.77 1.93
CA GLU A 16 6.33 8.40 1.20
C GLU A 16 7.32 7.75 2.18
N VAL A 17 7.92 6.64 1.76
CA VAL A 17 8.92 5.88 2.51
C VAL A 17 10.11 5.66 1.60
N VAL A 18 11.31 6.00 2.09
CA VAL A 18 12.59 5.75 1.42
C VAL A 18 13.38 4.82 2.33
N ILE A 19 13.83 3.69 1.79
CA ILE A 19 14.55 2.64 2.51
C ILE A 19 15.86 2.39 1.76
N SER A 20 16.95 2.17 2.50
CA SER A 20 18.27 1.88 1.95
C SER A 20 19.09 1.09 2.97
N ASP A 21 19.95 0.20 2.49
CA ASP A 21 21.02 -0.44 3.29
C ASP A 21 22.19 0.53 3.58
N GLU A 22 22.21 1.68 2.90
CA GLU A 22 23.20 2.74 3.06
C GLU A 22 22.59 4.00 3.71
N GLU A 23 23.44 4.94 4.10
CA GLU A 23 23.02 6.19 4.73
C GLU A 23 22.13 7.03 3.79
N ILE A 24 20.95 7.41 4.28
CA ILE A 24 20.00 8.25 3.53
C ILE A 24 20.35 9.72 3.77
N GLY A 25 20.99 10.36 2.78
CA GLY A 25 21.33 11.79 2.82
C GLY A 25 20.15 12.73 2.54
N TYR A 26 19.07 12.24 1.92
CA TYR A 26 17.86 13.01 1.61
C TYR A 26 16.62 12.11 1.67
N CYS A 27 15.63 12.49 2.47
CA CYS A 27 14.42 11.69 2.71
C CYS A 27 13.22 12.11 1.83
N GLY A 28 13.42 12.95 0.82
CA GLY A 28 12.37 13.31 -0.13
C GLY A 28 12.35 12.36 -1.31
N LEU A 29 11.16 12.14 -1.86
CA LEU A 29 10.95 11.24 -2.98
C LEU A 29 11.01 12.02 -4.30
N TYR A 30 11.92 11.63 -5.20
CA TYR A 30 12.02 12.21 -6.54
C TYR A 30 11.07 11.49 -7.51
N GLN A 31 11.22 10.18 -7.61
CA GLN A 31 10.34 9.26 -8.33
C GLN A 31 10.20 8.00 -7.46
N ALA A 32 9.04 7.35 -7.53
CA ALA A 32 8.77 6.13 -6.77
C ALA A 32 9.09 4.91 -7.63
N ASP A 33 9.84 3.94 -7.09
CA ASP A 33 10.00 2.62 -7.70
C ASP A 33 8.72 1.80 -7.56
N TYR A 34 8.00 1.97 -6.46
CA TYR A 34 6.75 1.30 -6.17
C TYR A 34 5.71 2.29 -5.65
N MET A 35 4.47 2.16 -6.12
CA MET A 35 3.38 3.02 -5.70
C MET A 35 2.11 2.22 -5.43
N MET A 36 1.56 2.37 -4.23
CA MET A 36 0.28 1.78 -3.82
C MET A 36 -0.79 2.87 -3.82
N VAL A 37 -1.92 2.64 -4.50
CA VAL A 37 -3.01 3.63 -4.55
C VAL A 37 -4.36 2.99 -4.23
N MET A 38 -5.08 3.64 -3.31
CA MET A 38 -6.33 3.12 -2.75
C MET A 38 -7.53 4.06 -2.97
N SER A 39 -7.44 5.03 -3.90
CA SER A 39 -8.57 5.84 -4.32
C SER A 39 -8.37 6.44 -5.71
N GLN A 40 -9.48 6.64 -6.44
CA GLN A 40 -9.46 7.27 -7.76
C GLN A 40 -8.89 8.69 -7.71
N GLU A 41 -9.21 9.47 -6.67
CA GLU A 41 -8.68 10.83 -6.49
C GLU A 41 -7.15 10.83 -6.30
N ALA A 42 -6.61 9.88 -5.53
CA ALA A 42 -5.17 9.75 -5.33
C ALA A 42 -4.47 9.30 -6.61
N TYR A 43 -5.10 8.41 -7.39
CA TYR A 43 -4.59 7.97 -8.68
C TYR A 43 -4.42 9.17 -9.61
N GLU A 44 -5.49 9.94 -9.84
CA GLU A 44 -5.46 11.09 -10.74
C GLU A 44 -4.46 12.17 -10.32
N LYS A 45 -4.30 12.37 -9.01
CA LYS A 45 -3.44 13.43 -8.45
C LYS A 45 -1.95 13.06 -8.44
N TYR A 46 -1.61 11.78 -8.28
CA TYR A 46 -0.25 11.39 -7.95
C TYR A 46 0.43 10.47 -8.98
N THR A 47 -0.30 9.91 -9.95
CA THR A 47 0.32 9.03 -10.96
C THR A 47 0.69 9.74 -12.27
N SER A 48 0.41 11.05 -12.42
CA SER A 48 0.65 11.77 -13.68
C SER A 48 2.09 11.74 -14.16
N ASP A 49 3.04 11.76 -13.22
CA ASP A 49 4.48 11.83 -13.46
C ASP A 49 5.22 10.64 -12.85
N ILE A 50 4.56 9.48 -12.77
CA ILE A 50 5.17 8.23 -12.31
C ILE A 50 6.27 7.79 -13.28
N ALA A 51 7.35 7.19 -12.76
CA ALA A 51 8.42 6.65 -13.61
C ALA A 51 7.89 5.51 -14.50
N GLU A 52 8.47 5.34 -15.69
CA GLU A 52 8.02 4.33 -16.66
C GLU A 52 8.21 2.89 -16.14
N ASP A 53 9.21 2.69 -15.29
CA ASP A 53 9.60 1.44 -14.65
C ASP A 53 9.01 1.25 -13.25
N ALA A 54 8.21 2.21 -12.77
CA ALA A 54 7.57 2.10 -11.47
C ALA A 54 6.47 1.04 -11.47
N VAL A 55 6.43 0.24 -10.40
CA VAL A 55 5.36 -0.74 -10.20
C VAL A 55 4.19 -0.07 -9.49
N LEU A 56 3.05 -0.01 -10.18
CA LEU A 56 1.82 0.56 -9.65
C LEU A 56 0.89 -0.55 -9.14
N VAL A 57 0.52 -0.51 -7.86
CA VAL A 57 -0.38 -1.47 -7.22
C VAL A 57 -1.68 -0.76 -6.81
N LEU A 58 -2.81 -1.26 -7.31
CA LEU A 58 -4.12 -0.60 -7.19
C LEU A 58 -5.20 -1.55 -6.68
N ASP A 59 -6.23 -1.01 -6.04
CA ASP A 59 -7.48 -1.74 -5.83
C ASP A 59 -8.42 -1.53 -7.04
N PRO A 60 -8.65 -2.56 -7.89
CA PRO A 60 -9.50 -2.43 -9.07
C PRO A 60 -10.98 -2.24 -8.71
N GLY A 61 -11.40 -2.52 -7.47
CA GLY A 61 -12.72 -2.20 -6.96
C GLY A 61 -12.95 -0.69 -6.78
N LEU A 62 -11.87 0.05 -6.48
CA LEU A 62 -11.91 1.49 -6.18
C LEU A 62 -11.47 2.39 -7.34
N ILE A 63 -10.59 1.88 -8.21
CA ILE A 63 -9.97 2.64 -9.29
C ILE A 63 -10.34 1.97 -10.61
N LYS A 64 -10.99 2.73 -11.50
CA LYS A 64 -11.53 2.20 -12.78
C LYS A 64 -10.87 2.81 -14.00
N ASP A 65 -10.55 4.10 -13.94
CA ASP A 65 -10.02 4.84 -15.06
C ASP A 65 -8.49 4.95 -14.93
N THR A 66 -7.78 3.92 -15.40
CA THR A 66 -6.32 3.88 -15.40
C THR A 66 -5.73 4.20 -16.77
N ARG A 67 -4.49 4.69 -16.75
CA ARG A 67 -3.67 5.13 -17.90
C ARG A 67 -2.29 4.46 -17.89
N HIS A 68 -1.92 3.83 -16.78
CA HIS A 68 -0.68 3.10 -16.58
C HIS A 68 -0.98 1.62 -16.38
N ASP A 69 -0.02 0.76 -16.71
CA ASP A 69 -0.07 -0.64 -16.32
C ASP A 69 0.01 -0.75 -14.79
N TYR A 70 -0.66 -1.76 -14.23
CA TYR A 70 -0.78 -1.92 -12.79
C TYR A 70 -0.97 -3.38 -12.39
N VAL A 71 -0.61 -3.69 -11.15
CA VAL A 71 -0.96 -4.93 -10.44
C VAL A 71 -2.23 -4.67 -9.63
N GLY A 72 -3.28 -5.43 -9.93
CA GLY A 72 -4.59 -5.27 -9.29
C GLY A 72 -4.73 -6.18 -8.07
N ILE A 73 -4.94 -5.59 -6.89
CA ILE A 73 -5.19 -6.32 -5.64
C ILE A 73 -6.57 -5.91 -5.11
N PRO A 74 -7.58 -6.81 -5.08
CA PRO A 74 -8.94 -6.52 -4.61
C PRO A 74 -9.00 -6.38 -3.08
N ALA A 75 -8.18 -5.50 -2.51
CA ALA A 75 -7.95 -5.38 -1.07
C ALA A 75 -9.22 -5.04 -0.27
N THR A 76 -10.12 -4.24 -0.85
CA THR A 76 -11.41 -3.91 -0.23
C THR A 76 -12.29 -5.15 -0.04
N GLU A 77 -12.34 -6.03 -1.05
CA GLU A 77 -13.12 -7.25 -1.01
C GLU A 77 -12.52 -8.24 0.00
N ILE A 78 -11.20 -8.46 -0.08
CA ILE A 78 -10.46 -9.32 0.86
C ILE A 78 -10.65 -8.82 2.31
N ALA A 79 -10.59 -7.52 2.55
CA ALA A 79 -10.78 -6.95 3.88
C ALA A 79 -12.20 -7.18 4.44
N GLU A 80 -13.21 -7.15 3.56
CA GLU A 80 -14.59 -7.49 3.93
C GLU A 80 -14.72 -8.97 4.29
N GLU A 81 -14.04 -9.88 3.59
CA GLU A 81 -13.97 -11.32 3.94
C GLU A 81 -13.24 -11.58 5.27
N VAL A 82 -12.18 -10.81 5.55
CA VAL A 82 -11.43 -10.91 6.81
C VAL A 82 -12.26 -10.37 7.98
N GLY A 83 -13.23 -9.51 7.71
CA GLY A 83 -14.30 -9.13 8.64
C GLY A 83 -14.45 -7.63 8.86
N ALA A 84 -13.58 -6.80 8.28
CA ALA A 84 -13.68 -5.35 8.39
C ALA A 84 -13.01 -4.61 7.24
N LYS A 85 -13.80 -3.84 6.47
CA LYS A 85 -13.28 -2.99 5.38
C LYS A 85 -12.12 -2.06 5.80
N ILE A 86 -12.06 -1.67 7.08
CA ILE A 86 -11.02 -0.80 7.62
C ILE A 86 -9.61 -1.40 7.53
N VAL A 87 -9.46 -2.72 7.38
CA VAL A 87 -8.15 -3.38 7.24
C VAL A 87 -7.67 -3.52 5.78
N ALA A 88 -8.36 -2.92 4.81
CA ALA A 88 -7.95 -2.95 3.41
C ALA A 88 -6.53 -2.41 3.18
N ASN A 89 -6.10 -1.42 3.97
CA ASN A 89 -4.72 -0.91 3.90
C ASN A 89 -3.68 -1.94 4.34
N ILE A 90 -4.03 -2.84 5.28
CA ILE A 90 -3.14 -3.90 5.74
C ILE A 90 -3.09 -5.04 4.71
N VAL A 91 -4.20 -5.33 4.04
CA VAL A 91 -4.19 -6.24 2.88
C VAL A 91 -3.26 -5.69 1.80
N MET A 92 -3.43 -4.43 1.39
CA MET A 92 -2.53 -3.81 0.41
C MET A 92 -1.08 -3.80 0.87
N LEU A 93 -0.81 -3.58 2.16
CA LEU A 93 0.55 -3.58 2.69
C LEU A 93 1.24 -4.95 2.52
N GLY A 94 0.50 -6.04 2.77
CA GLY A 94 1.02 -7.39 2.58
C GLY A 94 1.31 -7.70 1.11
N ALA A 95 0.38 -7.33 0.23
CA ALA A 95 0.56 -7.48 -1.22
C ALA A 95 1.74 -6.66 -1.74
N PHE A 96 1.87 -5.41 -1.26
CA PHE A 96 2.91 -4.48 -1.69
C PHE A 96 4.30 -4.93 -1.26
N ASN A 97 4.44 -5.57 -0.08
CA ASN A 97 5.70 -6.15 0.33
C ASN A 97 6.10 -7.33 -0.55
N GLU A 98 5.16 -8.22 -0.86
CA GLU A 98 5.42 -9.39 -1.72
C GLU A 98 5.83 -8.98 -3.13
N ILE A 99 5.13 -8.02 -3.72
CA ILE A 99 5.44 -7.52 -5.07
C ILE A 99 6.82 -6.85 -5.13
N GLY A 100 7.19 -6.11 -4.09
CA GLY A 100 8.40 -5.31 -4.08
C GLY A 100 9.62 -5.94 -3.42
N ASP A 101 9.46 -7.08 -2.74
CA ASP A 101 10.48 -7.70 -1.87
C ASP A 101 11.17 -6.64 -0.97
N LEU A 102 10.36 -5.78 -0.33
CA LEU A 102 10.85 -4.53 0.27
C LEU A 102 11.53 -4.75 1.62
N VAL A 103 10.92 -5.59 2.47
CA VAL A 103 11.43 -5.94 3.80
C VAL A 103 11.11 -7.41 4.10
N PRO A 104 11.85 -8.05 5.04
CA PRO A 104 11.51 -9.39 5.49
C PRO A 104 10.09 -9.46 6.07
N ASP A 105 9.36 -10.53 5.73
CA ASP A 105 7.98 -10.72 6.18
C ASP A 105 7.84 -10.66 7.70
N GLU A 106 8.78 -11.27 8.44
CA GLU A 106 8.74 -11.28 9.90
C GLU A 106 8.84 -9.86 10.48
N ALA A 107 9.66 -9.00 9.87
CA ALA A 107 9.81 -7.61 10.31
C ALA A 107 8.52 -6.81 10.06
N LEU A 108 7.82 -7.09 8.96
CA LEU A 108 6.55 -6.46 8.64
C LEU A 108 5.44 -6.93 9.58
N GLU A 109 5.37 -8.24 9.88
CA GLU A 109 4.42 -8.82 10.83
C GLU A 109 4.61 -8.22 12.24
N GLU A 110 5.83 -8.16 12.74
CA GLU A 110 6.15 -7.55 14.04
C GLU A 110 5.77 -6.05 14.08
N SER A 111 6.01 -5.32 12.99
CA SER A 111 5.65 -3.91 12.85
C SER A 111 4.14 -3.71 12.92
N VAL A 112 3.36 -4.53 12.20
CA VAL A 112 1.90 -4.50 12.25
C VAL A 112 1.40 -4.86 13.64
N GLU A 113 1.94 -5.92 14.25
CA GLU A 113 1.52 -6.40 15.56
C GLU A 113 1.76 -5.36 16.68
N SER A 114 2.88 -4.63 16.60
CA SER A 114 3.20 -3.56 17.57
C SER A 114 2.45 -2.25 17.32
N SER A 115 1.97 -2.02 16.09
CA SER A 115 1.28 -0.78 15.69
C SER A 115 -0.25 -0.82 15.91
N VAL A 116 -0.85 -2.00 16.05
CA VAL A 116 -2.31 -2.15 16.21
C VAL A 116 -2.72 -2.50 17.65
N PRO A 117 -3.91 -2.09 18.12
CA PRO A 117 -4.39 -2.49 19.44
C PRO A 117 -4.50 -4.01 19.57
N SER A 118 -4.18 -4.56 20.76
CA SER A 118 -4.10 -6.02 20.99
C SER A 118 -5.34 -6.81 20.53
N ARG A 119 -6.53 -6.21 20.65
CA ARG A 119 -7.80 -6.84 20.22
C ARG A 119 -7.89 -7.09 18.71
N PHE A 120 -7.15 -6.33 17.90
CA PHE A 120 -7.21 -6.38 16.45
C PHE A 120 -5.99 -7.05 15.81
N LYS A 121 -5.01 -7.52 16.60
CA LYS A 121 -3.78 -8.14 16.09
C LYS A 121 -4.06 -9.29 15.12
N GLU A 122 -4.82 -10.28 15.56
CA GLU A 122 -5.14 -11.47 14.76
C GLU A 122 -5.82 -11.11 13.43
N MET A 123 -6.75 -10.15 13.45
CA MET A 123 -7.44 -9.70 12.24
C MET A 123 -6.49 -8.98 11.27
N ASN A 124 -5.60 -8.12 11.77
CA ASN A 124 -4.65 -7.40 10.91
C ASN A 124 -3.57 -8.35 10.37
N LEU A 125 -3.05 -9.28 11.17
CA LEU A 125 -2.10 -10.29 10.68
C LEU A 125 -2.73 -11.21 9.63
N LYS A 126 -4.00 -11.60 9.83
CA LYS A 126 -4.75 -12.34 8.81
C LYS A 126 -4.92 -11.51 7.53
N ALA A 127 -5.25 -10.22 7.63
CA ALA A 127 -5.36 -9.32 6.49
C ALA A 127 -4.04 -9.19 5.73
N LEU A 128 -2.92 -9.03 6.46
CA LEU A 128 -1.58 -8.93 5.90
C LEU A 128 -1.22 -10.18 5.10
N LYS A 129 -1.42 -11.35 5.71
CA LYS A 129 -1.18 -12.65 5.06
C LYS A 129 -2.02 -12.85 3.81
N ARG A 130 -3.32 -12.48 3.86
CA ARG A 130 -4.21 -12.58 2.69
C ARG A 130 -3.77 -11.67 1.55
N GLY A 131 -3.23 -10.49 1.86
CA GLY A 131 -2.64 -9.60 0.87
C GLY A 131 -1.43 -10.22 0.17
N LYS A 132 -0.52 -10.83 0.95
CA LYS A 132 0.63 -11.56 0.41
C LYS A 132 0.18 -12.73 -0.49
N GLU A 133 -0.73 -13.57 -0.01
CA GLU A 133 -1.28 -14.70 -0.79
C GLU A 133 -1.88 -14.24 -2.13
N GLU A 134 -2.64 -13.14 -2.13
CA GLU A 134 -3.21 -12.58 -3.36
C GLU A 134 -2.12 -12.09 -4.33
N ALA A 135 -1.08 -11.44 -3.81
CA ALA A 135 0.03 -10.96 -4.63
C ALA A 135 0.78 -12.11 -5.32
N GLU A 136 1.01 -13.23 -4.63
CA GLU A 136 1.64 -14.43 -5.18
C GLU A 136 0.86 -15.04 -6.38
N GLU A 137 -0.46 -14.84 -6.46
CA GLU A 137 -1.28 -15.35 -7.56
C GLU A 137 -1.27 -14.46 -8.81
N VAL A 138 -0.95 -13.17 -8.66
CA VAL A 138 -1.03 -12.18 -9.75
C VAL A 138 0.32 -11.84 -10.39
N ILE A 139 1.44 -12.29 -9.80
CA ILE A 139 2.81 -12.19 -10.33
C ILE A 139 3.24 -13.44 -11.11
#